data_AF-A0A7X8Z2J5-F1
#
_entry.id   AF-A0A7X8Z2J5-F1
#
_cell.length_a   1.000
_cell.length_b   1.000
_cell.length_c   1.000
_cell.angle_alpha   90.00
_cell.angle_beta   90.00
_cell.angle_gamma   90.00
#
_symmetry.space_group_name_H-M   'P 1'
#
loop_
_entity.id
_entity.type
_entity.pdbx_description
1 polymer ?
#
loop_
_entity_poly.entity_id
_entity_poly.type
_entity_poly.pdbx_seq_one_letter_code
_entity_poly.pdbx_strand_id
1 'polypeptide(L)'
;MITCQNARDLFDLYLDGELSASLQTELHAHCLQCLSCQNELAMLETCGDVIALDRGEPRLSASFTDRVLAARRSRMVSAPRRWPLVLARVGLPLAAAASITLAILLTMPGENTRTITAGQKVAQPEDVQNLLIGQTGASRSEAALKELRMTPKVASSGFVNELLTPLIEQGRVTVERTMRGTEDLKFLIQRSLADGNQPLQELWQATQVEMPVFEFSTDSPGPSIRWWETPTIIPLEPAEQDTLEAL
;
A
#
# COMPACT_ATOMS: atom_id res chain seq x y z
N MET A 1 11.02 27.11 2.45
CA MET A 1 11.98 26.98 1.34
C MET A 1 13.25 26.42 1.95
N ILE A 2 13.69 25.24 1.50
CA ILE A 2 14.89 24.62 2.06
C ILE A 2 16.14 25.36 1.59
N THR A 3 17.17 25.43 2.43
CA THR A 3 18.47 26.01 2.09
C THR A 3 19.30 24.99 1.31
N CYS A 4 20.29 25.44 0.53
CA CYS A 4 21.19 24.53 -0.20
C CYS A 4 21.94 23.58 0.74
N GLN A 5 22.28 24.04 1.95
CA GLN A 5 22.92 23.20 2.96
C GLN A 5 21.99 22.08 3.41
N ASN A 6 20.73 22.40 3.72
CA ASN A 6 19.75 21.38 4.09
C ASN A 6 19.51 20.41 2.92
N ALA A 7 19.48 20.89 1.67
CA ALA A 7 19.33 20.02 0.51
C ALA A 7 20.47 18.99 0.41
N ARG A 8 21.71 19.39 0.64
CA ARG A 8 22.89 18.50 0.66
C ARG A 8 22.80 17.43 1.74
N ASP A 9 22.38 17.82 2.95
CA ASP A 9 22.20 16.86 4.05
C ASP A 9 21.10 15.82 3.74
N LEU A 10 20.17 16.14 2.81
CA LEU A 10 19.12 15.22 2.36
C LEU A 10 19.53 14.35 1.17
N PHE A 11 20.65 14.63 0.49
CA PHE A 11 21.07 13.84 -0.67
C PHE A 11 21.39 12.39 -0.29
N ASP A 12 22.11 12.15 0.81
CA ASP A 12 22.44 10.80 1.25
C ASP A 12 21.17 9.98 1.54
N LEU A 13 20.24 10.55 2.32
CA LEU A 13 18.94 9.92 2.62
C LEU A 13 18.09 9.68 1.36
N TYR A 14 18.19 10.57 0.37
CA TYR A 14 17.51 10.42 -0.90
C TYR A 14 18.08 9.25 -1.72
N LEU A 15 19.40 9.16 -1.83
CA LEU A 15 20.11 8.11 -2.57
C LEU A 15 19.92 6.73 -1.92
N ASP A 16 19.81 6.68 -0.59
CA ASP A 16 19.50 5.45 0.15
C ASP A 16 18.01 5.05 0.07
N GLY A 17 17.14 5.93 -0.46
CA GLY A 17 15.70 5.71 -0.51
C GLY A 17 15.00 5.77 0.86
N GLU A 18 15.64 6.39 1.85
CA GLU A 18 15.12 6.53 3.22
C GLU A 18 14.32 7.83 3.42
N LEU A 19 14.33 8.72 2.43
CA LEU A 19 13.65 10.01 2.51
C LEU A 19 12.12 9.87 2.43
N SER A 20 11.40 10.60 3.29
CA SER A 20 9.92 10.62 3.24
C SER A 20 9.40 11.33 1.99
N ALA A 21 8.24 10.91 1.48
CA ALA A 21 7.66 11.47 0.26
C ALA A 21 7.47 13.00 0.31
N SER A 22 7.12 13.57 1.47
CA SER A 22 7.00 15.02 1.62
C SER A 22 8.35 15.73 1.47
N LEU A 23 9.40 15.23 2.12
CA LEU A 23 10.75 15.80 2.02
C LEU A 23 11.32 15.62 0.61
N GLN A 24 11.02 14.50 -0.05
CA GLN A 24 11.40 14.26 -1.43
C GLN A 24 10.79 15.34 -2.36
N THR A 25 9.51 15.69 -2.18
CA THR A 25 8.90 16.77 -2.97
C THR A 25 9.54 18.13 -2.70
N GLU A 26 9.92 18.43 -1.46
CA GLU A 26 10.61 19.68 -1.13
C GLU A 26 12.02 19.74 -1.74
N LEU A 27 12.77 18.63 -1.70
CA LEU A 27 14.08 18.50 -2.32
C LEU A 27 14.01 18.69 -3.83
N HIS A 28 13.07 18.02 -4.51
CA HIS A 28 12.87 18.18 -5.95
C HIS A 28 12.46 19.61 -6.31
N ALA A 29 11.58 20.24 -5.54
CA ALA A 29 11.20 21.64 -5.76
C ALA A 29 12.41 22.58 -5.64
N HIS A 30 13.35 22.30 -4.74
CA HIS A 30 14.59 23.06 -4.63
C HIS A 30 15.54 22.81 -5.82
N CYS A 31 15.74 21.56 -6.23
CA CYS A 31 16.57 21.22 -7.39
C CYS A 31 16.06 21.86 -8.69
N LEU A 32 14.74 22.03 -8.85
CA LEU A 32 14.17 22.77 -9.99
C LEU A 32 14.53 24.27 -10.00
N GLN A 33 14.86 24.85 -8.84
CA GLN A 33 15.16 26.27 -8.68
C GLN A 33 16.67 26.54 -8.56
N CYS A 34 17.46 25.54 -8.18
CA CYS A 34 18.88 25.67 -7.89
C CYS A 34 19.72 24.72 -8.76
N LEU A 35 20.27 25.25 -9.85
CA LEU A 35 21.10 24.49 -10.80
C LEU A 35 22.34 23.85 -10.12
N SER A 36 22.91 24.49 -9.10
CA SER A 36 24.06 23.94 -8.38
C SER A 36 23.70 22.64 -7.64
N CYS A 37 22.58 22.62 -6.92
CA CYS A 37 22.09 21.44 -6.22
C CYS A 37 21.63 20.34 -7.19
N GLN A 38 21.04 20.73 -8.33
CA GLN A 38 20.68 19.77 -9.39
C GLN A 38 21.92 19.05 -9.95
N ASN A 39 22.97 19.79 -10.29
CA ASN A 39 24.20 19.23 -10.83
C ASN A 39 24.92 18.35 -9.80
N GLU A 40 24.93 18.77 -8.53
CA GLU A 40 25.53 18.01 -7.43
C GLU A 40 24.80 16.67 -7.23
N LEU A 41 23.46 16.68 -7.21
CA LEU A 41 22.65 15.46 -7.11
C LEU A 41 22.87 14.53 -8.32
N ALA A 42 22.84 15.06 -9.54
CA ALA A 42 23.06 14.26 -10.75
C ALA A 42 24.46 13.61 -10.79
N MET A 43 25.49 14.33 -10.30
CA MET A 43 26.84 13.78 -10.17
C MET A 43 26.88 12.63 -9.14
N LEU A 44 26.20 12.78 -7.99
CA LEU A 44 26.12 11.72 -6.99
C LEU A 44 25.36 10.48 -7.50
N GLU A 45 24.27 10.66 -8.23
CA GLU A 45 23.53 9.57 -8.88
C GLU A 45 24.42 8.82 -9.87
N THR A 46 25.15 9.56 -10.72
CA THR A 46 26.09 8.97 -11.69
C THR A 46 27.20 8.18 -10.99
N CYS A 47 27.74 8.69 -9.88
CA CYS A 47 28.71 7.96 -9.06
C CYS A 47 28.09 6.67 -8.49
N GLY A 48 26.85 6.73 -8.02
CA GLY A 48 26.09 5.57 -7.55
C GLY A 48 25.94 4.50 -8.64
N ASP A 49 25.61 4.90 -9.86
CA ASP A 49 25.49 4.00 -11.01
C ASP A 49 26.83 3.34 -11.37
N VAL A 50 27.93 4.09 -11.37
CA VAL A 50 29.27 3.55 -11.63
C VAL A 50 29.66 2.54 -10.55
N ILE A 51 29.42 2.84 -9.27
CA ILE A 51 29.69 1.92 -8.16
C ILE A 51 28.79 0.66 -8.27
N ALA A 52 27.54 0.83 -8.69
CA ALA A 52 26.61 -0.28 -8.91
C ALA A 52 27.09 -1.20 -10.04
N LEU A 53 27.68 -0.64 -11.11
CA LEU A 53 28.25 -1.39 -12.23
C LEU A 53 29.59 -2.06 -11.89
N ASP A 54 30.44 -1.41 -11.08
CA ASP A 54 31.76 -1.94 -10.70
C ASP A 54 31.67 -3.10 -9.69
N ARG A 55 30.55 -3.21 -8.97
CA ARG A 55 30.27 -4.36 -8.11
C ARG A 55 30.04 -5.61 -8.95
N GLY A 56 31.13 -6.27 -9.35
CA GLY A 56 31.09 -7.63 -9.84
C GLY A 56 30.29 -8.48 -8.85
N GLU A 57 29.27 -9.18 -9.34
CA GLU A 57 28.38 -9.96 -8.48
C GLU A 57 29.23 -10.87 -7.58
N PRO A 58 29.11 -10.75 -6.24
CA PRO A 58 29.89 -11.59 -5.36
C PRO A 58 29.54 -13.04 -5.68
N ARG A 59 30.57 -13.87 -5.92
CA ARG A 59 30.36 -15.29 -6.21
C ARG A 59 29.78 -15.98 -4.98
N LEU A 60 28.46 -16.16 -4.99
CA LEU A 60 27.75 -16.87 -3.94
C LEU A 60 28.04 -18.36 -4.06
N SER A 61 28.30 -19.02 -2.93
CA SER A 61 28.39 -20.50 -2.90
C SER A 61 27.06 -21.11 -3.33
N ALA A 62 27.06 -22.26 -4.03
CA ALA A 62 25.83 -22.94 -4.47
C ALA A 62 24.82 -23.19 -3.33
N SER A 63 25.28 -23.38 -2.09
CA SER A 63 24.45 -23.59 -0.91
C SER A 63 23.96 -22.29 -0.22
N PHE A 64 24.26 -21.10 -0.76
CA PHE A 64 23.90 -19.83 -0.13
C PHE A 64 22.39 -19.67 -0.04
N THR A 65 21.70 -19.89 -1.16
CA THR A 65 20.24 -19.80 -1.24
C THR A 65 19.56 -20.73 -0.23
N ASP A 66 20.05 -21.95 -0.10
CA ASP A 66 19.52 -22.92 0.88
C ASP A 66 19.70 -22.45 2.31
N ARG A 67 20.88 -21.89 2.64
CA ARG A 67 21.14 -21.31 3.98
C ARG A 67 20.22 -20.12 4.27
N VAL A 68 20.01 -19.22 3.31
CA VAL A 68 19.13 -18.06 3.49
C VAL A 68 17.67 -18.50 3.66
N LEU A 69 17.20 -19.44 2.84
CA LEU A 69 15.83 -19.97 2.95
C LEU A 69 15.61 -20.74 4.27
N ALA A 70 16.59 -21.54 4.70
CA ALA A 70 16.52 -22.23 5.98
C ALA A 70 16.49 -21.24 7.16
N ALA A 71 17.31 -20.19 7.13
CA ALA A 71 17.33 -19.14 8.14
C ALA A 71 16.02 -18.31 8.16
N ARG A 72 15.42 -18.06 7.00
CA ARG A 72 14.12 -17.37 6.91
C ARG A 72 13.01 -18.23 7.50
N ARG A 73 12.98 -19.52 7.19
CA ARG A 73 12.00 -20.47 7.76
C ARG A 73 12.12 -20.58 9.28
N SER A 74 13.34 -20.66 9.81
CA SER A 74 13.54 -20.74 11.26
C SER A 74 13.05 -19.48 11.99
N ARG A 75 13.23 -18.29 11.42
CA ARG A 75 12.66 -17.04 11.98
C ARG A 75 11.14 -17.04 11.98
N MET A 76 10.50 -17.52 10.92
CA MET A 76 9.03 -17.59 10.84
C MET A 76 8.42 -18.54 11.87
N VAL A 77 9.10 -19.65 12.17
CA VAL A 77 8.61 -20.65 13.13
C VAL A 77 8.83 -20.20 14.59
N SER A 78 9.70 -19.21 14.83
CA SER A 78 10.12 -18.82 16.18
C SER A 78 9.31 -17.70 16.83
N ALA A 79 8.21 -17.22 16.24
CA ALA A 79 7.34 -16.27 16.94
C ALA A 79 6.60 -17.04 18.06
N PRO A 80 6.93 -16.86 19.36
CA PRO A 80 6.17 -17.48 20.42
C PRO A 80 4.73 -17.01 20.27
N ARG A 81 3.83 -17.97 20.09
CA ARG A 81 2.41 -17.77 19.80
C ARG A 81 1.82 -16.91 20.93
N ARG A 82 1.75 -15.58 20.75
CA ARG A 82 1.23 -14.58 21.72
C ARG A 82 -0.28 -14.70 22.00
N TRP A 83 -0.84 -15.87 21.72
CA TRP A 83 -2.23 -16.23 22.00
C TRP A 83 -2.60 -16.12 23.48
N PRO A 84 -1.76 -16.41 24.50
CA PRO A 84 -2.23 -16.32 25.87
C PRO A 84 -2.54 -14.88 26.29
N LEU A 85 -1.86 -13.88 25.72
CA LEU A 85 -2.12 -12.47 26.03
C LEU A 85 -3.38 -11.92 25.33
N VAL A 86 -3.67 -12.40 24.13
CA VAL A 86 -4.88 -12.01 23.39
C VAL A 86 -6.11 -12.68 24.01
N LEU A 87 -6.01 -13.97 24.37
CA LEU A 87 -7.08 -14.68 25.09
C LEU A 87 -7.34 -14.07 26.47
N ALA A 88 -6.30 -13.62 27.19
CA ALA A 88 -6.49 -12.92 28.46
C ALA A 88 -7.22 -11.58 28.29
N ARG A 89 -6.93 -10.81 27.24
CA ARG A 89 -7.59 -9.49 27.02
C ARG A 89 -9.02 -9.58 26.53
N VAL A 90 -9.35 -10.60 25.73
CA VAL A 90 -10.72 -10.78 25.21
C VAL A 90 -11.59 -11.59 26.18
N GLY A 91 -11.01 -12.49 26.98
CA GLY A 91 -11.76 -13.32 27.93
C GLY A 91 -12.23 -12.58 29.18
N LEU A 92 -11.45 -11.61 29.68
CA LEU A 92 -11.81 -10.86 30.90
C LEU A 92 -13.13 -10.06 30.83
N PRO A 93 -13.43 -9.28 29.77
CA PRO A 93 -14.67 -8.51 29.72
C PRO A 93 -15.92 -9.38 29.58
N LEU A 94 -15.81 -10.56 28.94
CA LEU A 94 -16.94 -11.47 28.77
C LEU A 94 -17.37 -12.10 30.11
N ALA A 95 -16.39 -12.46 30.95
CA ALA A 95 -16.65 -12.97 32.29
C ALA A 95 -17.30 -11.91 33.20
N ALA A 96 -16.86 -10.66 33.10
CA ALA A 96 -17.45 -9.55 33.85
C ALA A 96 -18.92 -9.30 33.46
N ALA A 97 -19.24 -9.27 32.16
CA ALA A 97 -20.61 -9.07 31.68
C ALA A 97 -21.56 -10.18 32.15
N ALA A 98 -21.14 -11.45 32.10
CA ALA A 98 -21.93 -12.58 32.58
C ALA A 98 -22.24 -12.49 34.08
N SER A 99 -21.27 -12.04 34.89
CA SER A 99 -21.44 -11.87 36.34
C SER A 99 -22.45 -10.78 36.70
N ILE A 100 -22.46 -9.67 35.95
CA ILE A 100 -23.41 -8.56 36.14
C ILE A 100 -24.82 -9.00 35.75
N THR A 101 -24.98 -9.72 34.64
CA THR A 101 -26.30 -10.24 34.25
C THR A 101 -26.88 -11.23 35.27
N LEU A 102 -26.04 -12.09 35.87
CA LEU A 102 -26.47 -13.02 36.91
C LEU A 102 -26.89 -12.29 38.18
N ALA A 103 -26.15 -11.26 38.58
CA ALA A 103 -26.47 -10.45 39.76
C ALA A 103 -27.78 -9.68 39.59
N ILE A 104 -28.04 -9.12 38.40
CA ILE A 104 -29.31 -8.44 38.08
C ILE A 104 -30.47 -9.45 38.08
N LEU A 105 -30.26 -10.64 37.51
CA LEU A 105 -31.31 -11.67 37.44
C LEU A 105 -31.70 -12.20 38.84
N LEU A 106 -30.75 -12.23 39.78
CA LEU A 106 -31.01 -12.68 41.16
C LEU A 106 -31.63 -11.59 42.05
N THR A 107 -31.48 -10.32 41.71
CA THR A 107 -31.92 -9.19 42.55
C THR A 107 -33.25 -8.58 42.13
N MET A 108 -33.75 -8.83 40.92
CA MET A 108 -35.09 -8.38 40.54
C MET A 108 -36.18 -9.30 41.11
N PRO A 109 -37.03 -8.81 42.04
CA PRO A 109 -38.20 -9.55 42.47
C PRO A 109 -39.15 -9.72 41.27
N GLY A 110 -39.61 -10.94 41.05
CA GLY A 110 -40.48 -11.31 39.94
C GLY A 110 -41.85 -10.65 40.04
N GLU A 111 -41.93 -9.39 39.63
CA GLU A 111 -43.19 -8.74 39.31
C GLU A 111 -43.59 -9.15 37.89
N ASN A 112 -44.78 -9.75 37.80
CA ASN A 112 -45.43 -10.25 36.59
C ASN A 112 -45.39 -9.23 35.45
N THR A 113 -44.33 -9.28 34.64
CA THR A 113 -44.16 -8.44 33.47
C THR A 113 -45.02 -8.99 32.34
N ARG A 114 -46.13 -8.29 32.10
CA ARG A 114 -46.89 -8.38 30.85
C ARG A 114 -45.94 -8.05 29.70
N THR A 115 -45.64 -9.07 28.92
CA THR A 115 -44.87 -9.02 27.68
C THR A 115 -45.50 -8.05 26.69
N ILE A 116 -44.94 -6.84 26.56
CA ILE A 116 -45.07 -6.05 25.34
C ILE A 116 -43.95 -6.53 24.40
N THR A 117 -44.24 -7.62 23.70
CA THR A 117 -43.48 -8.08 22.55
C THR A 117 -43.76 -7.14 21.38
N ALA A 118 -42.84 -6.21 21.10
CA ALA A 118 -42.68 -5.65 19.75
C ALA A 118 -42.05 -6.71 18.84
N GLY A 119 -42.79 -7.80 18.63
CA GLY A 119 -42.47 -8.82 17.64
C GLY A 119 -42.90 -8.33 16.27
N GLN A 120 -41.99 -7.74 15.51
CA GLN A 120 -42.12 -7.76 14.06
C GLN A 120 -42.07 -9.24 13.67
N LYS A 121 -43.25 -9.81 13.39
CA LYS A 121 -43.47 -11.22 13.07
C LYS A 121 -42.61 -11.61 11.87
N VAL A 122 -41.40 -12.11 12.13
CA VAL A 122 -40.62 -12.84 11.14
C VAL A 122 -41.37 -14.16 10.93
N ALA A 123 -41.96 -14.31 9.75
CA ALA A 123 -42.66 -15.53 9.38
C ALA A 123 -41.67 -16.70 9.37
N GLN A 124 -41.90 -17.68 10.23
CA GLN A 124 -41.16 -18.94 10.20
C GLN A 124 -41.71 -19.85 9.10
N PRO A 125 -40.84 -20.54 8.33
CA PRO A 125 -41.26 -21.53 7.34
C PRO A 125 -42.07 -22.66 7.99
N GLU A 126 -43.14 -23.09 7.32
CA GLU A 126 -44.11 -24.09 7.81
C GLU A 126 -43.44 -25.43 8.17
N ASP A 127 -42.38 -25.80 7.43
CA ASP A 127 -41.59 -27.02 7.68
C ASP A 127 -40.84 -26.97 9.02
N VAL A 128 -40.31 -25.81 9.38
CA VAL A 128 -39.61 -25.59 10.65
C VAL A 128 -40.61 -25.56 11.80
N GLN A 129 -41.81 -25.02 11.56
CA GLN A 129 -42.87 -24.97 12.56
C GLN A 129 -43.39 -26.37 12.90
N ASN A 130 -43.62 -27.22 11.91
CA ASN A 130 -44.03 -28.61 12.11
C ASN A 130 -42.95 -29.46 12.79
N LEU A 131 -41.68 -29.22 12.46
CA LEU A 131 -40.54 -29.91 13.06
C LEU A 131 -40.32 -29.49 14.54
N LEU A 132 -40.52 -28.21 14.84
CA LEU A 132 -40.51 -27.69 16.21
C LEU A 132 -41.70 -28.22 17.03
N ILE A 133 -42.90 -28.30 16.46
CA ILE A 133 -44.09 -28.86 17.12
C ILE A 133 -43.90 -30.34 17.45
N GLY A 134 -43.26 -31.10 16.56
CA GLY A 134 -42.94 -32.52 16.80
C GLY A 134 -41.85 -32.75 17.84
N GLN A 135 -40.87 -31.83 17.95
CA GLN A 135 -39.77 -31.95 18.92
C GLN A 135 -40.13 -31.44 20.33
N THR A 136 -41.01 -30.44 20.45
CA THR A 136 -41.46 -29.96 21.76
C THR A 136 -42.64 -30.79 22.27
N GLY A 137 -42.34 -31.96 22.82
CA GLY A 137 -43.31 -32.76 23.55
C GLY A 137 -43.93 -31.97 24.71
N ALA A 138 -45.26 -31.88 24.70
CA ALA A 138 -46.15 -31.66 25.84
C ALA A 138 -45.74 -30.60 26.89
N SER A 139 -45.93 -29.31 26.57
CA SER A 139 -46.53 -28.30 27.48
C SER A 139 -46.37 -26.90 26.85
N ARG A 140 -47.19 -26.60 25.83
CA ARG A 140 -47.41 -25.20 25.43
C ARG A 140 -48.82 -24.82 25.85
N SER A 141 -48.93 -23.71 26.55
CA SER A 141 -50.22 -23.12 26.91
C SER A 141 -51.01 -22.83 25.62
N GLU A 142 -52.33 -23.01 25.69
CA GLU A 142 -53.25 -22.80 24.56
C GLU A 142 -53.11 -21.40 23.92
N ALA A 143 -52.65 -20.42 24.72
CA ALA A 143 -52.29 -19.07 24.27
C ALA A 143 -51.15 -19.06 23.22
N ALA A 144 -50.10 -19.87 23.41
CA ALA A 144 -48.97 -19.92 22.48
C ALA A 144 -49.35 -20.55 21.12
N LEU A 145 -50.24 -21.55 21.13
CA LEU A 145 -50.79 -22.13 19.90
C LEU A 145 -51.68 -21.13 19.15
N LYS A 146 -52.41 -20.28 19.88
CA LYS A 146 -53.24 -19.23 19.29
C LYS A 146 -52.38 -18.14 18.63
N GLU A 147 -51.26 -17.76 19.22
CA GLU A 147 -50.31 -16.82 18.61
C GLU A 147 -49.61 -17.41 17.37
N LEU A 148 -49.23 -18.69 17.39
CA LEU A 148 -48.66 -19.39 16.23
C LEU A 148 -49.65 -19.53 15.07
N ARG A 149 -50.95 -19.66 15.35
CA ARG A 149 -51.98 -19.64 14.29
C ARG A 149 -52.22 -18.23 13.71
N MET A 150 -51.83 -17.18 14.43
CA MET A 150 -51.98 -15.79 14.01
C MET A 150 -50.75 -15.24 13.28
N THR A 151 -49.68 -16.03 13.10
CA THR A 151 -48.55 -15.63 12.26
C THR A 151 -48.88 -15.86 10.78
N PRO A 152 -48.72 -14.84 9.91
CA PRO A 152 -49.00 -14.99 8.49
C PRO A 152 -48.08 -16.05 7.89
N LYS A 153 -48.67 -16.99 7.14
CA LYS A 153 -47.93 -18.01 6.41
C LYS A 153 -47.29 -17.37 5.19
N VAL A 154 -45.97 -17.41 5.13
CA VAL A 154 -45.21 -16.93 3.96
C VAL A 154 -44.53 -18.17 3.37
N ALA A 155 -44.78 -18.43 2.08
CA ALA A 155 -44.21 -19.57 1.40
C ALA A 155 -42.68 -19.50 1.45
N SER A 156 -42.02 -20.60 1.83
CA SER A 156 -40.56 -20.69 2.00
C SER A 156 -39.78 -20.31 0.72
N SER A 157 -40.40 -20.48 -0.46
CA SER A 157 -39.86 -20.08 -1.75
C SER A 157 -39.79 -18.55 -1.97
N GLY A 158 -40.54 -17.75 -1.20
CA GLY A 158 -40.56 -16.29 -1.31
C GLY A 158 -39.48 -15.60 -0.46
N PHE A 159 -39.08 -16.20 0.66
CA PHE A 159 -38.16 -15.58 1.63
C PHE A 159 -36.77 -15.31 1.05
N VAL A 160 -36.22 -16.30 0.33
CA VAL A 160 -34.90 -16.20 -0.32
C VAL A 160 -34.94 -15.11 -1.38
N ASN A 161 -35.99 -15.10 -2.22
CA ASN A 161 -36.11 -14.13 -3.29
C ASN A 161 -36.39 -12.70 -2.80
N GLU A 162 -37.13 -12.50 -1.70
CA GLU A 162 -37.41 -11.15 -1.20
C GLU A 162 -36.26 -10.54 -0.39
N LEU A 163 -35.47 -11.35 0.34
CA LEU A 163 -34.38 -10.82 1.17
C LEU A 163 -33.01 -10.86 0.49
N LEU A 164 -32.69 -11.89 -0.28
CA LEU A 164 -31.36 -12.01 -0.87
C LEU A 164 -31.23 -11.25 -2.18
N THR A 165 -32.28 -11.15 -2.99
CA THR A 165 -32.25 -10.40 -4.26
C THR A 165 -31.80 -8.94 -4.09
N PRO A 166 -32.36 -8.12 -3.17
CA PRO A 166 -31.90 -6.75 -3.02
C PRO A 166 -30.45 -6.65 -2.53
N LEU A 167 -29.99 -7.60 -1.70
CA LEU A 167 -28.63 -7.63 -1.19
C LEU A 167 -27.62 -7.99 -2.30
N ILE A 168 -27.95 -8.97 -3.13
CA ILE A 168 -27.14 -9.40 -4.26
C ILE A 168 -27.08 -8.29 -5.31
N GLU A 169 -28.21 -7.64 -5.59
CA GLU A 169 -28.26 -6.53 -6.57
C GLU A 169 -27.47 -5.31 -6.09
N GLN A 170 -27.54 -4.98 -4.80
CA GLN A 170 -26.71 -3.92 -4.21
C GLN A 170 -25.21 -4.26 -4.25
N GLY A 171 -24.85 -5.53 -4.03
CA GLY A 171 -23.48 -6.03 -4.19
C GLY A 171 -22.98 -5.89 -5.63
N ARG A 172 -23.80 -6.31 -6.60
CA ARG A 172 -23.48 -6.22 -8.05
C ARG A 172 -23.23 -4.79 -8.48
N VAL A 173 -24.12 -3.86 -8.12
CA VAL A 173 -23.97 -2.43 -8.47
C VAL A 173 -22.70 -1.83 -7.87
N THR A 174 -22.32 -2.24 -6.67
CA THR A 174 -21.10 -1.74 -6.01
C THR A 174 -19.85 -2.23 -6.76
N VAL A 175 -19.81 -3.50 -7.15
CA VAL A 175 -18.69 -4.08 -7.92
C VAL A 175 -18.60 -3.47 -9.32
N GLU A 176 -19.72 -3.22 -9.99
CA GLU A 176 -19.72 -2.57 -11.31
C GLU A 176 -19.25 -1.11 -11.26
N ARG A 177 -19.49 -0.40 -10.15
CA ARG A 177 -18.98 0.95 -9.94
C ARG A 177 -17.47 0.96 -9.70
N THR A 178 -16.94 0.00 -8.95
CA THR A 178 -15.49 -0.09 -8.73
C THR A 178 -14.75 -0.51 -10.00
N MET A 179 -15.29 -1.43 -10.78
CA MET A 179 -14.69 -1.81 -12.07
C MET A 179 -14.62 -0.62 -13.04
N ARG A 180 -15.70 0.17 -13.19
CA ARG A 180 -15.66 1.38 -14.02
C ARG A 180 -14.63 2.39 -13.55
N GLY A 181 -14.50 2.60 -12.24
CA GLY A 181 -13.46 3.47 -11.68
C GLY A 181 -12.03 3.03 -12.03
N THR A 182 -11.78 1.72 -12.13
CA THR A 182 -10.45 1.21 -12.53
C THR A 182 -10.16 1.39 -14.02
N GLU A 183 -11.18 1.30 -14.88
CA GLU A 183 -11.02 1.56 -16.32
C GLU A 183 -10.75 3.04 -16.59
N ASP A 184 -11.46 3.94 -15.90
CA ASP A 184 -11.21 5.40 -15.98
C ASP A 184 -9.80 5.76 -15.51
N LEU A 185 -9.34 5.17 -14.40
CA LEU A 185 -7.99 5.40 -13.88
C LEU A 185 -6.92 4.88 -14.86
N LYS A 186 -7.16 3.71 -15.49
CA LYS A 186 -6.28 3.19 -16.54
C LYS A 186 -6.22 4.14 -17.75
N PHE A 187 -7.35 4.68 -18.18
CA PHE A 187 -7.42 5.65 -19.28
C PHE A 187 -6.64 6.94 -18.95
N LEU A 188 -6.77 7.45 -17.72
CA LEU A 188 -6.03 8.65 -17.27
C LEU A 188 -4.51 8.41 -17.24
N ILE A 189 -4.05 7.23 -16.79
CA ILE A 189 -2.63 6.87 -16.80
C ILE A 189 -2.11 6.73 -18.24
N GLN A 190 -2.85 6.07 -19.12
CA GLN A 190 -2.44 5.92 -20.51
C GLN A 190 -2.36 7.28 -21.22
N ARG A 191 -3.32 8.17 -20.95
CA ARG A 191 -3.32 9.52 -21.49
C ARG A 191 -2.16 10.36 -20.96
N SER A 192 -1.88 10.33 -19.65
CA SER A 192 -0.77 11.09 -19.10
C SER A 192 0.59 10.62 -19.63
N LEU A 193 0.75 9.33 -19.86
CA LEU A 193 1.95 8.77 -20.49
C LEU A 193 2.06 9.12 -21.98
N ALA A 194 0.96 9.12 -22.72
CA ALA A 194 0.96 9.53 -24.13
C ALA A 194 1.27 11.02 -24.29
N ASP A 195 0.61 11.87 -23.50
CA ASP A 195 0.78 13.33 -23.53
C ASP A 195 2.19 13.73 -23.05
N GLY A 196 2.79 12.99 -22.11
CA GLY A 196 4.14 13.22 -21.62
C GLY A 196 5.26 12.76 -22.58
N ASN A 197 5.03 11.70 -23.36
CA ASN A 197 6.04 11.17 -24.28
C ASN A 197 6.11 11.93 -25.61
N GLN A 198 5.03 12.59 -26.04
CA GLN A 198 5.02 13.34 -27.29
C GLN A 198 6.10 14.43 -27.38
N PRO A 199 6.28 15.33 -26.39
CA PRO A 199 7.35 16.34 -26.45
C PRO A 199 8.76 15.74 -26.41
N LEU A 200 8.95 14.60 -25.74
CA LEU A 200 10.24 13.89 -25.75
C LEU A 200 10.55 13.29 -27.13
N GLN A 201 9.53 12.77 -27.81
CA GLN A 201 9.67 12.22 -29.14
C GLN A 201 9.93 13.32 -30.18
N GLU A 202 9.28 14.47 -30.06
CA GLU A 202 9.52 15.66 -30.88
C GLU A 202 10.96 16.20 -30.67
N LEU A 203 11.43 16.27 -29.43
CA LEU A 203 12.82 16.63 -29.11
C LEU A 203 13.83 15.64 -29.70
N TRP A 204 13.57 14.34 -29.57
CA TRP A 204 14.46 13.31 -30.11
C TRP A 204 14.55 13.37 -31.64
N GLN A 205 13.42 13.57 -32.32
CA GLN A 205 13.40 13.75 -33.78
C GLN A 205 14.10 15.04 -34.21
N ALA A 206 13.92 16.15 -33.49
CA ALA A 206 14.64 17.39 -33.75
C ALA A 206 16.17 17.21 -33.61
N THR A 207 16.60 16.46 -32.61
CA THR A 207 18.03 16.19 -32.35
C THR A 207 18.65 15.26 -33.40
N GLN A 208 17.87 14.34 -33.97
CA GLN A 208 18.36 13.41 -34.99
C GLN A 208 18.67 14.06 -36.34
N VAL A 209 18.03 15.19 -36.66
CA VAL A 209 18.21 15.87 -37.96
C VAL A 209 19.54 16.65 -38.02
N GLU A 210 20.14 17.00 -36.87
CA GLU A 210 21.34 17.84 -36.84
C GLU A 210 22.65 17.10 -36.54
N MET A 211 22.64 15.79 -36.27
CA MET A 211 23.91 15.08 -36.08
C MET A 211 24.59 14.85 -37.44
N PRO A 212 25.69 15.54 -37.76
CA PRO A 212 26.45 15.25 -38.96
C PRO A 212 26.87 13.79 -38.87
N VAL A 213 26.56 13.02 -39.91
CA VAL A 213 27.07 11.66 -40.08
C VAL A 213 28.59 11.78 -40.07
N PHE A 214 29.20 11.46 -38.93
CA PHE A 214 30.64 11.39 -38.79
C PHE A 214 31.06 10.15 -39.57
N GLU A 215 31.34 10.32 -40.86
CA GLU A 215 31.98 9.28 -41.67
C GLU A 215 33.34 8.99 -41.04
N PHE A 216 33.37 7.91 -40.26
CA PHE A 216 34.59 7.33 -39.75
C PHE A 216 35.41 6.83 -40.94
N SER A 217 36.30 7.68 -41.44
CA SER A 217 37.29 7.28 -42.42
C SER A 217 38.18 6.20 -41.81
N THR A 218 38.07 4.99 -42.35
CA THR A 218 38.79 3.79 -41.89
C THR A 218 40.20 3.69 -42.46
N ASP A 219 40.64 4.67 -43.25
CA ASP A 219 41.90 4.61 -44.01
C ASP A 219 43.10 5.30 -43.33
N SER A 220 42.97 5.72 -42.07
CA SER A 220 44.11 6.31 -41.34
C SER A 220 44.78 5.27 -40.42
N PRO A 221 46.07 4.96 -40.59
CA PRO A 221 46.80 4.08 -39.67
C PRO A 221 46.76 4.69 -38.26
N GLY A 222 46.14 3.94 -37.35
CA GLY A 222 45.58 4.46 -36.10
C GLY A 222 46.57 5.24 -35.23
N PRO A 223 46.16 6.39 -34.65
CA PRO A 223 46.90 6.96 -33.55
C PRO A 223 46.83 6.00 -32.36
N SER A 224 48.00 5.68 -31.81
CA SER A 224 48.14 5.01 -30.52
C SER A 224 47.51 5.88 -29.43
N ILE A 225 46.23 5.69 -29.14
CA ILE A 225 45.55 6.38 -28.04
C ILE A 225 46.04 5.78 -26.72
N ARG A 226 46.98 6.47 -26.06
CA ARG A 226 47.40 6.18 -24.69
C ARG A 226 46.38 6.74 -23.72
N TRP A 227 45.44 5.91 -23.28
CA TRP A 227 44.34 6.26 -22.38
C TRP A 227 44.73 6.49 -20.90
N TRP A 228 45.96 6.93 -20.59
CA TRP A 228 46.38 7.12 -19.18
C TRP A 228 47.29 8.32 -18.89
N GLU A 229 47.52 9.23 -19.84
CA GLU A 229 48.29 10.44 -19.52
C GLU A 229 47.44 11.38 -18.66
N THR A 230 47.69 11.32 -17.35
CA THR A 230 47.16 12.20 -16.32
C THR A 230 47.31 13.66 -16.73
N PRO A 231 46.26 14.50 -16.59
CA PRO A 231 46.37 15.92 -16.88
C PRO A 231 47.45 16.53 -15.99
N THR A 232 48.51 17.02 -16.61
CA THR A 232 49.57 17.77 -15.93
C THR A 232 48.93 19.04 -15.38
N ILE A 233 48.79 19.10 -14.05
CA ILE A 233 48.28 20.28 -13.33
C ILE A 233 49.31 21.39 -13.57
N ILE A 234 48.96 22.37 -14.39
CA ILE A 234 49.73 23.60 -14.56
C ILE A 234 49.55 24.40 -13.25
N PRO A 235 50.63 24.70 -12.51
CA PRO A 235 50.53 25.56 -11.32
C PRO A 235 50.14 26.97 -11.77
N LEU A 236 49.00 27.45 -11.27
CA LEU A 236 48.58 28.85 -11.37
C LEU A 236 49.60 29.71 -10.60
N GLU A 237 50.27 30.62 -11.31
CA GLU A 237 51.10 31.68 -10.72
C GLU A 237 50.25 32.56 -9.78
N PRO A 238 50.76 32.93 -8.60
CA PRO A 238 50.09 33.88 -7.72
C PRO A 238 50.23 35.30 -8.28
N ALA A 239 49.22 35.75 -9.02
CA ALA A 239 49.09 37.15 -9.39
C ALA A 239 48.57 37.97 -8.20
N GLU A 240 49.42 38.88 -7.74
CA GLU A 240 49.12 40.20 -7.16
C GLU A 240 48.06 40.26 -6.04
N GLN A 241 48.56 40.21 -4.80
CA GLN A 241 47.80 40.50 -3.59
C GLN A 241 48.23 41.82 -2.91
N ASP A 242 48.89 42.72 -3.65
CA ASP A 242 49.41 44.00 -3.16
C ASP A 242 48.70 45.19 -3.81
N THR A 243 47.47 45.51 -3.40
CA THR A 243 46.91 46.89 -3.48
C THR A 243 45.57 46.97 -2.74
N LEU A 244 45.55 46.91 -1.40
CA LEU A 244 44.38 47.35 -0.62
C LEU A 244 44.78 47.84 0.79
N GLU A 245 45.83 48.65 0.88
CA GLU A 245 46.11 49.53 2.04
C GLU A 245 46.39 50.96 1.55
N ALA A 246 45.36 51.66 1.08
CA ALA A 246 45.28 53.13 1.09
C ALA A 246 43.95 53.57 0.46
N LEU A 247 42.91 53.71 1.30
CA LEU A 247 41.92 54.80 1.30
C LEU A 247 40.82 54.51 2.34
#